data_AF-A0A1V6N047-F1
#
_entry.id   AF-A0A1V6N047-F1
#
_cell.length_a   1.000
_cell.length_b   1.000
_cell.length_c   1.000
_cell.angle_alpha   90.00
_cell.angle_beta   90.00
_cell.angle_gamma   90.00
#
_symmetry.space_group_name_H-M   'P 1'
#
loop_
_entity.id
_entity.type
_entity.pdbx_description
1 polymer ?
#
loop_
_entity_poly.entity_id
_entity_poly.type
_entity_poly.pdbx_seq_one_letter_code
_entity_poly.pdbx_strand_id
1 'polypeptide(L)'
;MNLKNYWVFLGLLAGLLFGIATPFSKLLLVDLNSFQLSGLLYLGSGIVIIPSIIKNFNNFYKDKDVAKDENTSKKSFLEVKFDKNFIKILLIILFGGILGPLFLMIGLSHNSASSTAVWLNMELVATAILGLIFFKDNLDKFASIGLLLTFIAGLIVSWGNGFGDIFSIIFIILACFSWGLDNQLTSIVDGYSPEFITFVKGIFGGGVNLTIGMIIASQMISLNLIFYGIILGVVSYGLSIVFFVSSAQNLGATRSQILFATAPFWGIMFSIFIGEPLTFNLIIAIILLIVAVLITNNIVHNHKHHHNKVEHLHLHSHDDGHHVHKHDSNEFEIYNKDKNKKHTHIHVHNEKHHEHNHFPDLHHKHDH
;
A
#
# COMPACT_ATOMS: atom_id res chain seq x y z
N MET A 1 -6.85 5.99 20.57
CA MET A 1 -6.14 6.63 19.44
C MET A 1 -7.20 7.13 18.47
N ASN A 2 -7.14 8.38 18.00
CA ASN A 2 -8.08 8.86 16.97
C ASN A 2 -7.94 7.95 15.73
N LEU A 3 -9.05 7.53 15.09
CA LEU A 3 -9.05 6.58 13.95
C LEU A 3 -8.06 7.01 12.86
N LYS A 4 -7.95 8.31 12.60
CA LYS A 4 -6.99 8.87 11.65
C LYS A 4 -5.52 8.64 12.05
N ASN A 5 -5.18 8.77 13.33
CA ASN A 5 -3.82 8.54 13.81
C ASN A 5 -3.43 7.06 13.70
N TYR A 6 -4.40 6.16 13.84
CA TYR A 6 -4.18 4.73 13.70
C TYR A 6 -3.72 4.36 12.27
N TRP A 7 -4.42 4.85 11.24
CA TRP A 7 -4.03 4.60 9.85
C TRP A 7 -2.66 5.20 9.50
N VAL A 8 -2.36 6.39 10.03
CA VAL A 8 -1.03 7.00 9.87
C VAL A 8 0.07 6.12 10.47
N PHE A 9 -0.15 5.60 11.67
CA PHE A 9 0.79 4.69 12.32
C PHE A 9 1.00 3.41 11.50
N LEU A 10 -0.07 2.82 10.94
CA LEU A 10 0.06 1.65 10.07
C LEU A 10 0.88 1.96 8.81
N GLY A 11 0.70 3.11 8.17
CA GLY A 11 1.49 3.51 7.01
C GLY A 11 2.99 3.63 7.32
N LEU A 12 3.34 4.21 8.48
CA LEU A 12 4.74 4.31 8.93
C LEU A 12 5.32 2.95 9.29
N LEU A 13 4.55 2.11 9.99
CA LEU A 13 4.97 0.77 10.36
C LEU A 13 5.16 -0.13 9.13
N ALA A 14 4.30 0.01 8.12
CA ALA A 14 4.46 -0.66 6.84
C ALA A 14 5.80 -0.29 6.19
N GLY A 15 6.14 1.01 6.17
CA GLY A 15 7.41 1.48 5.64
C GLY A 15 8.62 0.90 6.38
N LEU A 16 8.58 0.87 7.71
CA LEU A 16 9.64 0.24 8.52
C LEU A 16 9.84 -1.23 8.16
N LEU A 17 8.74 -2.00 8.13
CA LEU A 17 8.81 -3.43 7.86
C LEU A 17 9.31 -3.71 6.44
N PHE A 18 8.83 -2.95 5.44
CA PHE A 18 9.29 -3.08 4.07
C PHE A 18 10.76 -2.67 3.91
N GLY A 19 11.22 -1.66 4.65
CA GLY A 19 12.61 -1.23 4.64
C GLY A 19 13.61 -2.33 5.04
N ILE A 20 13.16 -3.34 5.80
CA ILE A 20 13.97 -4.53 6.11
C ILE A 20 14.21 -5.37 4.84
N ALA A 21 13.32 -5.35 3.85
CA ALA A 21 13.39 -6.22 2.67
C ALA A 21 14.72 -6.09 1.91
N THR A 22 15.13 -4.88 1.55
CA THR A 22 16.24 -4.64 0.63
C THR A 22 17.59 -5.21 1.12
N PRO A 23 18.10 -4.86 2.32
CA PRO A 23 19.39 -5.38 2.79
C PRO A 23 19.40 -6.90 2.97
N PHE A 24 18.34 -7.47 3.55
CA PHE A 24 18.29 -8.91 3.79
C PHE A 24 18.04 -9.70 2.50
N SER A 25 17.28 -9.15 1.55
CA SER A 25 17.12 -9.75 0.22
C SER A 25 18.44 -9.77 -0.53
N LYS A 26 19.27 -8.72 -0.39
CA LYS A 26 20.60 -8.67 -1.02
C LYS A 26 21.50 -9.82 -0.58
N LEU A 27 21.43 -10.20 0.70
CA LEU A 27 22.16 -11.36 1.23
C LEU A 27 21.65 -12.68 0.65
N LEU A 28 20.33 -12.83 0.48
CA LEU A 28 19.73 -14.04 -0.08
C LEU A 28 19.95 -14.18 -1.59
N LEU A 29 20.07 -13.07 -2.32
CA LEU A 29 20.37 -13.05 -3.77
C LEU A 29 21.78 -13.55 -4.12
N VAL A 30 22.63 -13.81 -3.13
CA VAL A 30 23.93 -14.46 -3.35
C VAL A 30 23.73 -15.89 -3.86
N ASP A 31 22.75 -16.61 -3.30
CA ASP A 31 22.49 -18.03 -3.59
C ASP A 31 21.16 -18.28 -4.31
N LEU A 32 20.26 -17.29 -4.34
CA LEU A 32 18.95 -17.37 -4.99
C LEU A 32 18.91 -16.49 -6.24
N ASN A 33 18.29 -16.99 -7.31
CA ASN A 33 17.96 -16.14 -8.44
C ASN A 33 16.78 -15.21 -8.12
N SER A 34 16.62 -14.14 -8.90
CA SER A 34 15.62 -13.10 -8.65
C SER A 34 14.18 -13.63 -8.66
N PHE A 35 13.88 -14.65 -9.47
CA PHE A 35 12.56 -15.30 -9.49
C PHE A 35 12.30 -16.11 -8.22
N GLN A 36 13.28 -16.91 -7.78
CA GLN A 36 13.18 -17.73 -6.57
C GLN A 36 12.95 -16.86 -5.35
N LEU A 37 13.75 -15.81 -5.15
CA LEU A 37 13.61 -14.94 -3.99
C LEU A 37 12.30 -14.14 -4.04
N SER A 38 11.96 -13.55 -5.20
CA SER A 38 10.66 -12.88 -5.39
C SER A 38 9.49 -13.80 -5.03
N GLY A 39 9.57 -15.06 -5.47
CA GLY A 39 8.61 -16.11 -5.17
C GLY A 39 8.47 -16.40 -3.67
N LEU A 40 9.59 -16.64 -2.98
CA LEU A 40 9.61 -16.92 -1.55
C LEU A 40 9.10 -15.75 -0.71
N LEU A 41 9.48 -14.52 -1.06
CA LEU A 41 9.01 -13.31 -0.37
C LEU A 41 7.48 -13.18 -0.43
N TYR A 42 6.89 -13.38 -1.61
CA TYR A 42 5.44 -13.27 -1.78
C TYR A 42 4.68 -14.49 -1.24
N LEU A 43 5.23 -15.69 -1.30
CA LEU A 43 4.64 -16.83 -0.59
C LEU A 43 4.60 -16.59 0.92
N GLY A 44 5.66 -16.02 1.49
CA GLY A 44 5.67 -15.57 2.89
C GLY A 44 4.55 -14.56 3.18
N SER A 45 4.33 -13.61 2.26
CA SER A 45 3.22 -12.66 2.33
C SER A 45 1.83 -13.33 2.32
N GLY A 46 1.65 -14.41 1.55
CA GLY A 46 0.42 -15.20 1.61
C GLY A 46 0.27 -15.98 2.91
N ILE A 47 1.37 -16.59 3.40
CA ILE A 47 1.37 -17.46 4.58
C ILE A 47 0.97 -16.70 5.85
N VAL A 48 1.39 -15.44 6.01
CA VAL A 48 1.06 -14.66 7.22
C VAL A 48 -0.45 -14.47 7.42
N ILE A 49 -1.24 -14.61 6.35
CA ILE A 49 -2.70 -14.45 6.38
C ILE A 49 -3.44 -15.73 6.77
N ILE A 50 -2.81 -16.91 6.66
CA ILE A 50 -3.44 -18.22 6.94
C ILE A 50 -4.12 -18.26 8.33
N PRO A 51 -3.51 -17.78 9.42
CA PRO A 51 -4.16 -17.77 10.73
C PRO A 51 -5.47 -16.97 10.76
N SER A 52 -5.53 -15.83 10.06
CA SER A 52 -6.73 -15.00 9.95
C SER A 52 -7.83 -15.73 9.15
N ILE A 53 -7.46 -16.45 8.10
CA ILE A 53 -8.39 -17.29 7.32
C ILE A 53 -8.98 -18.38 8.21
N ILE A 54 -8.15 -19.11 8.96
CA ILE A 54 -8.59 -20.19 9.85
C ILE A 54 -9.52 -19.64 10.94
N LYS A 55 -9.19 -18.50 11.55
CA LYS A 55 -10.02 -17.86 12.58
C LYS A 55 -11.39 -17.46 12.02
N ASN A 56 -11.43 -16.85 10.85
CA ASN A 56 -12.68 -16.45 10.20
C ASN A 56 -13.53 -17.64 9.80
N PHE A 57 -12.91 -18.74 9.34
CA PHE A 57 -13.61 -19.98 9.01
C PHE A 57 -14.20 -20.65 10.26
N ASN A 58 -13.46 -20.69 11.36
CA ASN A 58 -13.93 -21.25 12.63
C ASN A 58 -15.07 -20.43 13.23
N ASN A 59 -15.00 -19.10 13.18
CA ASN A 59 -16.09 -18.23 13.63
C ASN A 59 -17.34 -18.41 12.77
N PHE A 60 -17.20 -18.59 11.45
CA PHE A 60 -18.31 -18.88 10.56
C PHE A 60 -19.02 -20.20 10.90
N TYR A 61 -18.27 -21.24 11.29
CA TYR A 61 -18.86 -22.51 11.71
C TYR A 61 -19.52 -22.41 13.09
N LYS A 62 -18.92 -21.65 14.01
CA LYS A 62 -19.45 -21.44 15.38
C LYS A 62 -20.73 -20.60 15.40
N ASP A 63 -20.85 -19.61 14.52
CA ASP A 63 -22.07 -18.79 14.37
C ASP A 63 -23.19 -19.50 13.60
N LYS A 64 -22.88 -20.56 12.84
CA LYS A 64 -23.91 -21.42 12.22
C LYS A 64 -24.71 -22.21 13.27
N ASP A 65 -24.12 -22.53 14.41
CA ASP A 65 -24.80 -23.21 15.51
C ASP A 65 -25.62 -22.25 16.41
N VAL A 66 -25.48 -20.93 16.25
CA VAL A 66 -26.08 -19.93 17.16
C VAL A 66 -27.07 -18.95 16.50
N ALA A 67 -27.05 -18.72 15.18
CA ALA A 67 -27.93 -17.70 14.58
C ALA A 67 -28.74 -18.18 13.37
N LYS A 68 -30.07 -18.26 13.59
CA LYS A 68 -31.16 -18.49 12.63
C LYS A 68 -31.74 -17.17 12.05
N ASP A 69 -30.97 -16.08 12.03
CA ASP A 69 -31.44 -14.78 11.53
C ASP A 69 -30.99 -14.49 10.08
N GLU A 70 -31.98 -14.25 9.22
CA GLU A 70 -31.90 -14.24 7.75
C GLU A 70 -31.33 -12.97 7.10
N ASN A 71 -30.83 -11.97 7.85
CA ASN A 71 -30.53 -10.65 7.26
C ASN A 71 -29.09 -10.10 7.41
N THR A 72 -28.11 -10.94 7.74
CA THR A 72 -26.70 -10.54 7.62
C THR A 72 -26.11 -11.04 6.30
N SER A 73 -25.79 -10.11 5.40
CA SER A 73 -24.97 -10.35 4.21
C SER A 73 -23.59 -10.85 4.65
N LYS A 74 -23.49 -12.17 4.86
CA LYS A 74 -22.28 -12.87 5.28
C LYS A 74 -21.32 -12.95 4.10
N LYS A 75 -20.42 -11.96 3.98
CA LYS A 75 -19.35 -11.97 2.97
C LYS A 75 -18.36 -13.11 3.25
N SER A 76 -18.28 -14.08 2.34
CA SER A 76 -17.21 -15.08 2.34
C SER A 76 -15.87 -14.40 2.04
N PHE A 77 -14.84 -14.71 2.85
CA PHE A 77 -13.47 -14.23 2.66
C PHE A 77 -12.87 -14.62 1.29
N LEU A 78 -13.43 -15.65 0.63
CA LEU A 78 -12.93 -16.21 -0.63
C LEU A 78 -13.90 -16.01 -1.80
N GLU A 79 -15.02 -15.30 -1.62
CA GLU A 79 -15.94 -15.03 -2.73
C GLU A 79 -15.36 -13.95 -3.64
N VAL A 80 -14.66 -14.38 -4.68
CA VAL A 80 -14.29 -13.51 -5.80
C VAL A 80 -15.52 -13.35 -6.69
N LYS A 81 -16.12 -12.16 -6.67
CA LYS A 81 -17.18 -11.83 -7.61
C LYS A 81 -16.56 -11.48 -8.95
N PHE A 82 -17.08 -12.07 -10.03
CA PHE A 82 -16.75 -11.67 -11.41
C PHE A 82 -17.45 -10.36 -11.77
N ASP A 83 -17.08 -9.29 -11.06
CA ASP A 83 -17.57 -7.93 -11.27
C ASP A 83 -16.44 -7.03 -11.80
N LYS A 84 -16.68 -5.71 -11.83
CA LYS A 84 -15.68 -4.73 -12.27
C LYS A 84 -14.38 -4.76 -11.45
N ASN A 85 -14.40 -5.30 -10.23
CA ASN A 85 -13.20 -5.43 -9.40
C ASN A 85 -12.37 -6.67 -9.77
N PHE A 86 -12.92 -7.67 -10.48
CA PHE A 86 -12.15 -8.84 -10.91
C PHE A 86 -10.91 -8.47 -11.75
N ILE A 87 -11.10 -7.58 -12.73
CA ILE A 87 -9.99 -7.08 -13.57
C ILE A 87 -8.97 -6.34 -12.72
N LYS A 88 -9.42 -5.53 -11.76
CA LYS A 88 -8.50 -4.82 -10.85
C LYS A 88 -7.67 -5.80 -10.03
N ILE A 89 -8.28 -6.84 -9.46
CA ILE A 89 -7.56 -7.89 -8.71
C ILE A 89 -6.53 -8.61 -9.59
N LEU A 90 -6.86 -8.91 -10.85
CA LEU A 90 -5.90 -9.53 -11.76
C LEU A 90 -4.68 -8.63 -12.02
N LEU A 91 -4.91 -7.33 -12.26
CA LEU A 91 -3.84 -6.34 -12.46
C LEU A 91 -3.02 -6.14 -11.18
N ILE A 92 -3.66 -6.13 -10.02
CA ILE A 92 -3.05 -6.10 -8.69
C ILE A 92 -2.12 -7.31 -8.48
N ILE A 93 -2.53 -8.51 -8.89
CA ILE A 93 -1.66 -9.70 -8.84
C ILE A 93 -0.52 -9.60 -9.86
N LEU A 94 -0.79 -9.17 -11.09
CA LEU A 94 0.22 -9.06 -12.14
C LEU A 94 1.30 -8.04 -11.79
N PHE A 95 0.91 -6.79 -11.50
CA PHE A 95 1.84 -5.70 -11.25
C PHE A 95 2.37 -5.73 -9.81
N GLY A 96 1.51 -6.03 -8.83
CA GLY A 96 1.89 -6.05 -7.42
C GLY A 96 2.53 -7.35 -6.97
N GLY A 97 2.01 -8.49 -7.42
CA GLY A 97 2.41 -9.83 -7.00
C GLY A 97 3.54 -10.46 -7.82
N ILE A 98 3.59 -10.19 -9.13
CA ILE A 98 4.52 -10.84 -10.05
C ILE A 98 5.63 -9.88 -10.47
N LEU A 99 5.28 -8.80 -11.17
CA LEU A 99 6.24 -7.92 -11.83
C LEU A 99 7.02 -7.04 -10.86
N GLY A 100 6.34 -6.37 -9.93
CA GLY A 100 6.95 -5.51 -8.91
C GLY A 100 8.12 -6.18 -8.17
N PRO A 101 7.88 -7.29 -7.44
CA PRO A 101 8.97 -7.94 -6.71
C PRO A 101 10.01 -8.58 -7.60
N LEU A 102 9.63 -9.12 -8.77
CA LEU A 102 10.60 -9.66 -9.72
C LEU A 102 11.57 -8.58 -10.20
N PHE A 103 11.04 -7.44 -10.64
CA PHE A 103 11.84 -6.32 -11.12
C PHE A 103 12.71 -5.74 -10.00
N LEU A 104 12.21 -5.65 -8.76
CA LEU A 104 13.05 -5.24 -7.64
C LEU A 104 14.20 -6.23 -7.43
N MET A 105 13.94 -7.53 -7.45
CA MET A 105 14.99 -8.54 -7.23
C MET A 105 16.01 -8.58 -8.38
N ILE A 106 15.61 -8.29 -9.63
CA ILE A 106 16.54 -8.14 -10.75
C ILE A 106 17.37 -6.85 -10.58
N GLY A 107 16.77 -5.75 -10.16
CA GLY A 107 17.50 -4.52 -9.89
C GLY A 107 18.52 -4.71 -8.77
N LEU A 108 18.07 -5.24 -7.63
CA LEU A 108 18.88 -5.45 -6.44
C LEU A 108 20.03 -6.43 -6.66
N SER A 109 19.90 -7.43 -7.55
CA SER A 109 21.02 -8.35 -7.83
C SER A 109 22.22 -7.63 -8.45
N HIS A 110 22.01 -6.50 -9.14
CA HIS A 110 23.04 -5.72 -9.82
C HIS A 110 23.44 -4.42 -9.11
N ASN A 111 22.92 -4.14 -7.91
CA ASN A 111 23.21 -2.90 -7.17
C ASN A 111 23.37 -3.13 -5.67
N SER A 112 23.88 -2.15 -4.93
CA SER A 112 23.92 -2.20 -3.46
C SER A 112 22.51 -2.07 -2.87
N ALA A 113 22.33 -2.59 -1.65
CA ALA A 113 21.07 -2.47 -0.94
C ALA A 113 20.76 -1.02 -0.56
N SER A 114 21.77 -0.23 -0.16
CA SER A 114 21.62 1.19 0.15
C SER A 114 21.22 2.03 -1.07
N SER A 115 21.84 1.80 -2.23
CA SER A 115 21.49 2.49 -3.48
C SER A 115 20.09 2.09 -3.95
N THR A 116 19.77 0.79 -3.91
CA THR A 116 18.42 0.29 -4.23
C THR A 116 17.36 0.89 -3.33
N ALA A 117 17.63 1.01 -2.03
CA ALA A 117 16.72 1.64 -1.08
C ALA A 117 16.45 3.11 -1.47
N VAL A 118 17.47 3.90 -1.82
CA VAL A 118 17.29 5.28 -2.31
C VAL A 118 16.37 5.30 -3.54
N TRP A 119 16.60 4.43 -4.52
CA TRP A 119 15.79 4.36 -5.74
C TRP A 119 14.34 3.93 -5.50
N LEU A 120 14.06 3.13 -4.47
CA LEU A 120 12.70 2.72 -4.11
C LEU A 120 11.79 3.91 -3.71
N ASN A 121 12.34 5.06 -3.33
CA ASN A 121 11.53 6.28 -3.15
C ASN A 121 10.89 6.78 -4.47
N MET A 122 11.36 6.30 -5.63
CA MET A 122 10.68 6.54 -6.91
C MET A 122 9.29 5.90 -6.97
N GLU A 123 8.91 5.01 -6.07
CA GLU A 123 7.54 4.49 -5.99
C GLU A 123 6.54 5.59 -5.62
N LEU A 124 6.92 6.52 -4.74
CA LEU A 124 6.14 7.74 -4.48
C LEU A 124 5.96 8.55 -5.77
N VAL A 125 7.03 8.65 -6.56
CA VAL A 125 7.02 9.38 -7.84
C VAL A 125 6.12 8.71 -8.86
N ALA A 126 6.27 7.40 -9.03
CA ALA A 126 5.48 6.62 -9.95
C ALA A 126 3.99 6.65 -9.57
N THR A 127 3.67 6.50 -8.28
CA THR A 127 2.28 6.58 -7.78
C THR A 127 1.67 7.94 -8.08
N ALA A 128 2.39 9.04 -7.83
CA ALA A 128 1.95 10.39 -8.13
C ALA A 128 1.70 10.61 -9.64
N ILE A 129 2.62 10.18 -10.50
CA ILE A 129 2.50 10.29 -11.96
C ILE A 129 1.32 9.45 -12.48
N LEU A 130 1.14 8.23 -11.97
CA LEU A 130 0.02 7.38 -12.34
C LEU A 130 -1.32 7.95 -11.87
N GLY A 131 -1.35 8.56 -10.69
CA GLY A 131 -2.50 9.32 -10.18
C GLY A 131 -2.93 10.44 -11.15
N LEU A 132 -1.96 11.22 -11.65
CA LEU A 132 -2.23 12.24 -12.67
C LEU A 132 -2.82 11.64 -13.95
N ILE A 133 -2.16 10.60 -14.51
CA ILE A 133 -2.48 10.07 -15.84
C ILE A 133 -3.81 9.31 -15.86
N PHE A 134 -4.01 8.43 -14.88
CA PHE A 134 -5.12 7.46 -14.90
C PHE A 134 -6.27 7.85 -13.96
N PHE A 135 -6.01 8.67 -12.95
CA PHE A 135 -6.98 8.99 -11.89
C PHE A 135 -7.35 10.48 -11.83
N LYS A 136 -6.76 11.31 -12.70
CA LYS A 136 -7.01 12.76 -12.79
C LYS A 136 -6.73 13.50 -11.47
N ASP A 137 -5.76 12.99 -10.70
CA ASP A 137 -5.25 13.73 -9.54
C ASP A 137 -4.55 15.01 -10.01
N ASN A 138 -4.32 15.96 -9.10
CA ASN A 138 -3.54 17.17 -9.36
C ASN A 138 -2.28 17.18 -8.50
N LEU A 139 -1.13 17.58 -9.09
CA LEU A 139 0.10 17.80 -8.35
C LEU A 139 0.29 19.30 -8.10
N ASP A 140 0.50 19.66 -6.84
CA ASP A 140 0.93 21.01 -6.50
C ASP A 140 2.44 21.20 -6.75
N LYS A 141 2.88 22.45 -6.58
CA LYS A 141 4.29 22.83 -6.77
C LYS A 141 5.23 22.12 -5.80
N PHE A 142 4.81 21.86 -4.57
CA PHE A 142 5.64 21.23 -3.54
C PHE A 142 5.82 19.74 -3.81
N ALA A 143 4.74 19.05 -4.20
CA ALA A 143 4.79 17.68 -4.70
C ALA A 143 5.77 17.58 -5.86
N SER A 144 5.65 18.45 -6.87
CA SER A 144 6.56 18.49 -8.03
C SER A 144 8.04 18.66 -7.65
N ILE A 145 8.34 19.53 -6.68
CA ILE A 145 9.72 19.72 -6.17
C ILE A 145 10.22 18.47 -5.44
N GLY A 146 9.40 17.86 -4.58
CA GLY A 146 9.79 16.63 -3.88
C GLY A 146 10.07 15.46 -4.82
N LEU A 147 9.28 15.34 -5.89
CA LEU A 147 9.50 14.35 -6.95
C LEU A 147 10.85 14.56 -7.64
N LEU A 148 11.17 15.80 -8.00
CA LEU A 148 12.44 16.16 -8.62
C LEU A 148 13.64 15.87 -7.69
N LEU A 149 13.54 16.25 -6.41
CA LEU A 149 14.58 15.99 -5.42
C LEU A 149 14.82 14.49 -5.22
N THR A 150 13.75 13.69 -5.20
CA THR A 150 13.82 12.22 -5.10
C THR A 150 14.59 11.63 -6.29
N PHE A 151 14.28 12.10 -7.50
CA PHE A 151 14.99 11.68 -8.71
C PHE A 151 16.47 12.06 -8.68
N ILE A 152 16.79 13.30 -8.27
CA ILE A 152 18.18 13.76 -8.13
C ILE A 152 18.95 12.94 -7.09
N ALA A 153 18.32 12.57 -5.98
CA ALA A 153 18.94 11.71 -4.97
C ALA A 153 19.36 10.34 -5.55
N GLY A 154 18.49 9.74 -6.38
CA GLY A 154 18.80 8.52 -7.12
C GLY A 154 19.98 8.68 -8.07
N LEU A 155 20.03 9.77 -8.85
CA LEU A 155 21.16 10.05 -9.74
C LEU A 155 22.49 10.21 -8.99
N ILE A 156 22.48 10.87 -7.82
CA ILE A 156 23.68 11.11 -7.02
C ILE A 156 24.22 9.81 -6.43
N VAL A 157 23.36 8.95 -5.87
CA VAL A 157 23.83 7.66 -5.31
C VAL A 157 24.37 6.72 -6.39
N SER A 158 23.92 6.91 -7.64
CA SER A 158 24.35 6.15 -8.81
C SER A 158 25.59 6.73 -9.51
N TRP A 159 26.06 7.90 -9.07
CA TRP A 159 27.11 8.63 -9.77
C TRP A 159 28.46 7.93 -9.65
N GLY A 160 29.11 7.70 -10.78
CA GLY A 160 30.43 7.05 -10.87
C GLY A 160 30.37 5.53 -10.95
N ASN A 161 29.18 4.93 -11.01
CA ASN A 161 29.01 3.49 -11.21
C ASN A 161 28.98 3.11 -12.70
N GLY A 162 29.31 1.86 -13.02
CA GLY A 162 29.37 1.34 -14.39
C GLY A 162 28.00 0.98 -15.00
N PHE A 163 28.00 0.45 -16.23
CA PHE A 163 26.78 0.10 -16.99
C PHE A 163 25.80 -0.83 -16.24
N GLY A 164 26.30 -1.72 -15.37
CA GLY A 164 25.46 -2.58 -14.53
C GLY A 164 24.49 -1.82 -13.62
N ASP A 165 24.83 -0.58 -13.25
CA ASP A 165 23.99 0.29 -12.43
C ASP A 165 22.79 0.80 -13.23
N ILE A 166 22.98 1.17 -14.50
CA ILE A 166 21.86 1.60 -15.38
C ILE A 166 20.84 0.48 -15.55
N PHE A 167 21.31 -0.76 -15.78
CA PHE A 167 20.43 -1.92 -15.87
C PHE A 167 19.62 -2.10 -14.58
N SER A 168 20.28 -2.02 -13.43
CA SER A 168 19.60 -2.07 -12.13
C SER A 168 18.53 -1.00 -11.99
N ILE A 169 18.87 0.26 -12.30
CA ILE A 169 17.99 1.41 -12.09
C ILE A 169 16.72 1.28 -12.92
N ILE A 170 16.84 0.83 -14.18
CA ILE A 170 15.69 0.58 -15.06
C ILE A 170 14.72 -0.40 -14.40
N PHE A 171 15.23 -1.54 -13.90
CA PHE A 171 14.39 -2.53 -13.24
C PHE A 171 13.78 -2.02 -11.93
N ILE A 172 14.52 -1.25 -11.13
CA ILE A 172 13.95 -0.66 -9.89
C ILE A 172 12.84 0.35 -10.24
N ILE A 173 13.02 1.18 -11.27
CA ILE A 173 11.98 2.10 -11.74
C ILE A 173 10.76 1.31 -12.25
N LEU A 174 10.95 0.23 -13.02
CA LEU A 174 9.85 -0.64 -13.45
C LEU A 174 9.12 -1.28 -12.26
N ALA A 175 9.83 -1.67 -11.22
CA ALA A 175 9.23 -2.14 -9.97
C ALA A 175 8.37 -1.05 -9.32
N CYS A 176 8.89 0.17 -9.23
CA CYS A 176 8.18 1.33 -8.68
C CYS A 176 6.90 1.68 -9.46
N PHE A 177 6.93 1.61 -10.79
CA PHE A 177 5.72 1.80 -11.62
C PHE A 177 4.72 0.64 -11.48
N SER A 178 5.22 -0.59 -11.35
CA SER A 178 4.36 -1.76 -11.13
C SER A 178 3.64 -1.66 -9.77
N TRP A 179 4.36 -1.32 -8.70
CA TRP A 179 3.75 -1.09 -7.39
C TRP A 179 2.91 0.18 -7.34
N GLY A 180 3.29 1.26 -8.03
CA GLY A 180 2.47 2.44 -8.13
C GLY A 180 1.09 2.14 -8.73
N LEU A 181 1.03 1.33 -9.80
CA LEU A 181 -0.23 0.91 -10.40
C LEU A 181 -1.03 -0.01 -9.46
N ASP A 182 -0.35 -0.96 -8.82
CA ASP A 182 -0.94 -1.84 -7.83
C ASP A 182 -1.56 -1.06 -6.65
N ASN A 183 -0.82 -0.13 -6.07
CA ASN A 183 -1.26 0.68 -4.93
C ASN A 183 -2.47 1.52 -5.28
N GLN A 184 -2.46 2.14 -6.47
CA GLN A 184 -3.57 2.95 -6.95
C GLN A 184 -4.83 2.10 -7.15
N LEU A 185 -4.71 0.94 -7.80
CA LEU A 185 -5.82 -0.01 -7.97
C LEU A 185 -6.32 -0.53 -6.61
N THR A 186 -5.40 -0.93 -5.73
CA THR A 186 -5.69 -1.47 -4.39
C THR A 186 -6.50 -0.47 -3.55
N SER A 187 -6.17 0.81 -3.63
CA SER A 187 -6.90 1.86 -2.89
C SER A 187 -8.35 2.04 -3.32
N ILE A 188 -8.73 1.61 -4.53
CA ILE A 188 -10.10 1.77 -5.08
C ILE A 188 -10.83 0.43 -5.27
N VAL A 189 -10.29 -0.66 -4.70
CA VAL A 189 -10.96 -1.95 -4.68
C VAL A 189 -11.82 -2.03 -3.41
N ASP A 190 -13.11 -1.77 -3.59
CA ASP A 190 -14.08 -1.85 -2.51
C ASP A 190 -14.51 -3.30 -2.24
N GLY A 191 -14.82 -3.59 -0.99
CA GLY A 191 -15.44 -4.86 -0.58
C GLY A 191 -14.47 -6.03 -0.40
N TYR A 192 -13.17 -5.83 -0.61
CA TYR A 192 -12.11 -6.80 -0.32
C TYR A 192 -11.23 -6.30 0.81
N SER A 193 -10.93 -7.17 1.78
CA SER A 193 -10.11 -6.79 2.94
C SER A 193 -8.63 -6.69 2.56
N PRO A 194 -7.82 -5.91 3.31
CA PRO A 194 -6.37 -5.88 3.15
C PRO A 194 -5.74 -7.27 3.17
N GLU A 195 -6.20 -8.15 4.07
CA GLU A 195 -5.71 -9.52 4.18
C GLU A 195 -5.99 -10.34 2.93
N PHE A 196 -7.17 -10.19 2.33
CA PHE A 196 -7.51 -10.89 1.08
C PHE A 196 -6.57 -10.44 -0.05
N ILE A 197 -6.38 -9.13 -0.22
CA ILE A 197 -5.52 -8.57 -1.27
C ILE A 197 -4.07 -9.06 -1.08
N THR A 198 -3.56 -9.02 0.15
CA THR A 198 -2.23 -9.56 0.49
C THR A 198 -2.14 -11.05 0.16
N PHE A 199 -3.14 -11.84 0.55
CA PHE A 199 -3.16 -13.29 0.34
C PHE A 199 -3.13 -13.66 -1.15
N VAL A 200 -4.00 -13.07 -1.98
CA VAL A 200 -4.05 -13.42 -3.41
C VAL A 200 -2.79 -12.97 -4.14
N LYS A 201 -2.25 -11.78 -3.85
CA LYS A 201 -0.96 -11.35 -4.38
C LYS A 201 0.15 -12.31 -3.97
N GLY A 202 0.18 -12.68 -2.69
CA GLY A 202 1.21 -13.52 -2.12
C GLY A 202 1.22 -14.93 -2.71
N ILE A 203 0.08 -15.61 -2.71
CA ILE A 203 -0.01 -16.99 -3.19
C ILE A 203 0.14 -17.08 -4.71
N PHE A 204 -0.59 -16.27 -5.48
CA PHE A 204 -0.52 -16.35 -6.94
C PHE A 204 0.78 -15.75 -7.47
N GLY A 205 1.18 -14.57 -7.00
CA GLY A 205 2.42 -13.92 -7.40
C GLY A 205 3.65 -14.71 -6.97
N GLY A 206 3.68 -15.12 -5.71
CA GLY A 206 4.77 -15.94 -5.16
C GLY A 206 4.86 -17.31 -5.83
N GLY A 207 3.72 -17.96 -6.06
CA GLY A 207 3.66 -19.25 -6.76
C GLY A 207 4.17 -19.17 -8.20
N VAL A 208 3.76 -18.16 -8.96
CA VAL A 208 4.24 -17.96 -10.34
C VAL A 208 5.76 -17.72 -10.36
N ASN A 209 6.25 -16.77 -9.57
CA ASN A 209 7.67 -16.42 -9.56
C ASN A 209 8.54 -17.58 -9.06
N LEU A 210 8.13 -18.28 -7.99
CA LEU A 210 8.89 -19.44 -7.51
C LEU A 210 8.90 -20.57 -8.54
N THR A 211 7.76 -20.84 -9.20
CA THR A 211 7.68 -21.90 -10.22
C THR A 211 8.63 -21.61 -11.37
N ILE A 212 8.62 -20.39 -11.91
CA ILE A 212 9.55 -19.97 -12.97
C ILE A 212 11.00 -20.06 -12.46
N GLY A 213 11.26 -19.58 -11.25
CA GLY A 213 12.58 -19.60 -10.64
C GLY A 213 13.14 -21.02 -10.46
N MET A 214 12.30 -21.99 -10.12
CA MET A 214 12.67 -23.40 -10.02
C MET A 214 12.89 -24.06 -11.38
N ILE A 215 12.18 -23.66 -12.43
CA ILE A 215 12.39 -24.16 -13.80
C ILE A 215 13.73 -23.66 -14.37
N ILE A 216 14.10 -22.41 -14.09
CA ILE A 216 15.32 -21.79 -14.60
C ILE A 216 16.55 -22.16 -13.77
N ALA A 217 16.38 -22.48 -12.49
CA ALA A 217 17.49 -22.81 -11.60
C ALA A 217 18.18 -24.13 -11.99
N SER A 218 19.52 -24.10 -11.96
CA SER A 218 20.35 -25.28 -12.18
C SER A 218 20.54 -26.13 -10.92
N GLN A 219 20.15 -25.61 -9.75
CA GLN A 219 20.33 -26.25 -8.45
C GLN A 219 19.07 -26.12 -7.60
N MET A 220 18.84 -27.09 -6.72
CA MET A 220 17.74 -27.02 -5.75
C MET A 220 18.05 -26.01 -4.65
N ILE A 221 17.01 -25.33 -4.19
CA ILE A 221 17.12 -24.38 -3.08
C ILE A 221 17.34 -25.15 -1.78
N SER A 222 18.30 -24.72 -0.97
CA SER A 222 18.48 -25.27 0.37
C SER A 222 17.30 -24.91 1.28
N LEU A 223 16.93 -25.82 2.19
CA LEU A 223 15.82 -25.60 3.13
C LEU A 223 16.00 -24.34 3.99
N ASN A 224 17.26 -24.00 4.32
CA ASN A 224 17.58 -22.80 5.10
C ASN A 224 17.24 -21.52 4.32
N LEU A 225 17.56 -21.46 3.03
CA LEU A 225 17.24 -20.30 2.18
C LEU A 225 15.73 -20.16 1.95
N ILE A 226 15.01 -21.28 1.82
CA ILE A 226 13.53 -21.26 1.79
C ILE A 226 13.00 -20.65 3.08
N PHE A 227 13.48 -21.11 4.23
CA PHE A 227 13.05 -20.60 5.55
C PHE A 227 13.31 -19.10 5.70
N TYR A 228 14.52 -18.64 5.37
CA TYR A 228 14.86 -17.21 5.46
C TYR A 228 14.06 -16.36 4.48
N GLY A 229 13.87 -16.81 3.24
CA GLY A 229 13.05 -16.12 2.24
C GLY A 229 11.59 -15.99 2.67
N ILE A 230 11.01 -17.05 3.23
CA ILE A 230 9.63 -17.05 3.73
C ILE A 230 9.47 -16.14 4.95
N ILE A 231 10.38 -16.20 5.94
CA ILE A 231 10.30 -15.32 7.12
C ILE A 231 10.46 -13.86 6.72
N LEU A 232 11.43 -13.56 5.86
CA LEU A 232 11.60 -12.21 5.34
C LEU A 232 10.31 -11.77 4.63
N GLY A 233 9.75 -12.63 3.77
CA GLY A 233 8.48 -12.41 3.10
C GLY A 233 7.31 -12.13 4.05
N VAL A 234 7.16 -12.91 5.13
CA VAL A 234 6.13 -12.70 6.17
C VAL A 234 6.24 -11.31 6.78
N VAL A 235 7.46 -10.89 7.15
CA VAL A 235 7.69 -9.63 7.87
C VAL A 235 7.63 -8.43 6.94
N SER A 236 8.44 -8.43 5.88
CA SER A 236 8.68 -7.24 5.07
C SER A 236 7.69 -7.07 3.92
N TYR A 237 7.01 -8.13 3.49
CA TYR A 237 5.94 -8.04 2.50
C TYR A 237 4.57 -8.33 3.12
N GLY A 238 4.39 -9.44 3.82
CA GLY A 238 3.09 -9.83 4.39
C GLY A 238 2.48 -8.80 5.34
N LEU A 239 3.12 -8.61 6.50
CA LEU A 239 2.67 -7.64 7.49
C LEU A 239 2.69 -6.20 6.93
N SER A 240 3.75 -5.86 6.18
CA SER A 240 3.88 -4.53 5.57
C SER A 240 2.73 -4.23 4.60
N ILE A 241 2.42 -5.13 3.66
CA ILE A 241 1.33 -4.93 2.69
C ILE A 241 -0.01 -4.85 3.41
N VAL A 242 -0.29 -5.69 4.42
CA VAL A 242 -1.55 -5.56 5.19
C VAL A 242 -1.68 -4.17 5.81
N PHE A 243 -0.62 -3.66 6.44
CA PHE A 243 -0.65 -2.34 7.06
C PHE A 243 -0.72 -1.21 6.03
N PHE A 244 0.00 -1.34 4.92
CA PHE A 244 -0.03 -0.38 3.81
C PHE A 244 -1.41 -0.33 3.15
N VAL A 245 -2.00 -1.48 2.80
CA VAL A 245 -3.33 -1.54 2.18
C VAL A 245 -4.40 -1.03 3.13
N SER A 246 -4.30 -1.34 4.42
CA SER A 246 -5.17 -0.77 5.45
C SER A 246 -5.06 0.75 5.50
N SER A 247 -3.85 1.30 5.41
CA SER A 247 -3.63 2.74 5.32
C SER A 247 -4.21 3.30 4.01
N ALA A 248 -3.94 2.67 2.86
CA ALA A 248 -4.28 3.14 1.52
C ALA A 248 -5.79 3.19 1.28
N GLN A 249 -6.53 2.18 1.75
CA GLN A 249 -7.99 2.16 1.65
C GLN A 249 -8.65 3.22 2.54
N ASN A 250 -8.00 3.68 3.63
CA ASN A 250 -8.59 4.65 4.57
C ASN A 250 -8.10 6.09 4.38
N LEU A 251 -6.88 6.29 3.87
CA LEU A 251 -6.27 7.61 3.68
C LEU A 251 -6.10 7.99 2.19
N GLY A 252 -6.32 7.05 1.28
CA GLY A 252 -5.95 7.14 -0.13
C GLY A 252 -4.52 6.66 -0.42
N ALA A 253 -4.28 6.25 -1.67
CA ALA A 253 -2.99 5.74 -2.15
C ALA A 253 -1.85 6.75 -1.94
N THR A 254 -1.97 7.97 -2.47
CA THR A 254 -0.91 8.98 -2.43
C THR A 254 -0.46 9.32 -1.00
N ARG A 255 -1.41 9.50 -0.07
CA ARG A 255 -1.08 9.82 1.33
C ARG A 255 -0.43 8.66 2.06
N SER A 256 -0.91 7.44 1.83
CA SER A 256 -0.29 6.25 2.39
C SER A 256 1.10 6.04 1.81
N GLN A 257 1.31 6.38 0.54
CA GLN A 257 2.61 6.34 -0.10
C GLN A 257 3.60 7.35 0.50
N ILE A 258 3.15 8.55 0.87
CA ILE A 258 4.00 9.53 1.57
C ILE A 258 4.49 8.97 2.92
N LEU A 259 3.62 8.29 3.67
CA LEU A 259 4.00 7.63 4.92
C LEU A 259 4.94 6.44 4.67
N PHE A 260 4.64 5.65 3.63
CA PHE A 260 5.42 4.49 3.23
C PHE A 260 6.81 4.85 2.67
N ALA A 261 6.97 6.04 2.07
CA ALA A 261 8.24 6.60 1.60
C ALA A 261 9.29 6.81 2.72
N THR A 262 8.95 6.47 3.95
CA THR A 262 9.93 6.29 5.02
C THR A 262 10.74 4.99 4.90
N ALA A 263 10.28 4.00 4.13
CA ALA A 263 10.91 2.69 3.98
C ALA A 263 12.38 2.75 3.53
N PRO A 264 12.76 3.60 2.56
CA PRO A 264 14.16 3.76 2.16
C PRO A 264 15.12 4.15 3.27
N PHE A 265 14.70 4.96 4.24
CA PHE A 265 15.58 5.32 5.36
C PHE A 265 15.90 4.12 6.23
N TRP A 266 14.92 3.26 6.48
CA TRP A 266 15.13 2.00 7.20
C TRP A 266 16.00 1.04 6.39
N GLY A 267 15.76 0.93 5.07
CA GLY A 267 16.59 0.12 4.18
C GLY A 267 18.05 0.56 4.16
N ILE A 268 18.31 1.86 4.06
CA ILE A 268 19.67 2.43 4.12
C ILE A 268 20.30 2.13 5.49
N MET A 269 19.58 2.39 6.59
CA MET A 269 20.08 2.15 7.94
C MET A 269 20.47 0.68 8.15
N PHE A 270 19.60 -0.26 7.77
CA PHE A 270 19.90 -1.69 7.89
C PHE A 270 20.99 -2.14 6.92
N SER A 271 21.10 -1.54 5.72
CA SER A 271 22.21 -1.81 4.78
C SER A 271 23.56 -1.44 5.38
N ILE A 272 23.65 -0.29 6.04
CA ILE A 272 24.87 0.14 6.75
C ILE A 272 25.15 -0.81 7.92
N PHE A 273 24.12 -1.20 8.68
CA PHE A 273 24.25 -2.12 9.81
C PHE A 273 24.82 -3.50 9.40
N ILE A 274 24.44 -4.02 8.22
CA ILE A 274 24.98 -5.27 7.68
C ILE A 274 26.34 -5.12 6.99
N GLY A 275 26.92 -3.91 6.98
CA GLY A 275 28.29 -3.66 6.56
C GLY A 275 28.48 -2.92 5.23
N GLU A 276 27.42 -2.38 4.61
CA GLU A 276 27.62 -1.51 3.44
C GLU A 276 28.30 -0.18 3.84
N PRO A 277 29.23 0.34 3.02
CA PRO A 277 29.95 1.56 3.35
C PRO A 277 29.05 2.80 3.29
N LEU A 278 29.19 3.69 4.27
CA LEU A 278 28.56 5.01 4.23
C LEU A 278 29.37 5.94 3.31
N THR A 279 28.97 6.03 2.05
CA THR A 279 29.63 6.88 1.05
C THR A 279 29.16 8.34 1.14
N PHE A 280 29.98 9.26 0.63
CA PHE A 280 29.62 10.67 0.56
C PHE A 280 28.37 10.91 -0.32
N ASN A 281 28.26 10.21 -1.45
CA ASN A 281 27.08 10.26 -2.33
C ASN A 281 25.82 9.78 -1.61
N LEU A 282 25.91 8.72 -0.80
CA LEU A 282 24.79 8.21 -0.02
C LEU A 282 24.34 9.22 1.05
N ILE A 283 25.28 9.91 1.73
CA ILE A 283 24.95 10.97 2.69
C ILE A 283 24.16 12.10 2.00
N ILE A 284 24.61 12.57 0.84
CA ILE A 284 23.90 13.61 0.08
C ILE A 284 22.51 13.13 -0.33
N ALA A 285 22.40 11.90 -0.83
CA ALA A 285 21.12 11.31 -1.22
C ALA A 285 20.13 11.22 -0.03
N ILE A 286 20.59 10.80 1.15
CA ILE A 286 19.78 10.77 2.38
C ILE A 286 19.24 12.17 2.71
N ILE A 287 20.10 13.19 2.69
CA ILE A 287 19.69 14.57 2.97
C ILE A 287 18.63 15.04 1.97
N LEU A 288 18.84 14.80 0.68
CA LEU A 288 17.88 15.17 -0.36
C LEU A 288 16.54 14.45 -0.21
N LEU A 289 16.55 13.16 0.14
CA LEU A 289 15.33 12.39 0.40
C LEU A 289 14.58 12.92 1.62
N ILE A 290 15.27 13.28 2.71
CA ILE A 290 14.63 13.89 3.89
C ILE A 290 13.94 15.19 3.48
N VAL A 291 14.65 16.06 2.75
CA VAL A 291 14.08 17.33 2.27
C VAL A 291 12.90 17.08 1.33
N ALA A 292 13.01 16.11 0.40
CA ALA A 292 11.94 15.75 -0.52
C ALA A 292 10.67 15.31 0.23
N VAL A 293 10.80 14.37 1.17
CA VAL A 293 9.67 13.87 1.97
C VAL A 293 9.05 14.98 2.81
N LEU A 294 9.85 15.85 3.45
CA LEU A 294 9.34 16.97 4.22
C LEU A 294 8.56 17.99 3.37
N ILE A 295 9.07 18.30 2.17
CA ILE A 295 8.38 19.21 1.24
C ILE A 295 7.08 18.58 0.75
N THR A 296 7.10 17.30 0.35
CA THR A 296 5.90 16.57 -0.08
C THR A 296 4.90 16.36 1.06
N ASN A 297 5.30 16.43 2.33
CA ASN A 297 4.38 16.30 3.46
C ASN A 297 3.76 17.65 3.89
N ASN A 298 4.34 18.79 3.48
CA ASN A 298 3.81 20.13 3.74
C ASN A 298 2.64 20.53 2.84
N ILE A 299 1.92 19.55 2.30
CA ILE A 299 0.78 19.76 1.42
C ILE A 299 -0.42 20.26 2.24
N VAL A 300 -0.59 21.58 2.24
CA VAL A 300 -1.86 22.24 2.57
C VAL A 300 -2.70 22.23 1.30
N HIS A 301 -3.53 21.20 1.12
CA HIS A 301 -4.54 21.18 0.08
C HIS A 301 -5.71 22.11 0.46
N ASN A 302 -5.53 23.43 0.31
CA ASN A 302 -6.63 24.38 0.31
C ASN A 302 -7.17 24.51 -1.12
N HIS A 303 -8.33 23.94 -1.39
CA HIS A 303 -9.09 24.21 -2.60
C HIS A 303 -10.59 24.25 -2.30
N LYS A 304 -11.32 24.99 -3.14
CA LYS A 304 -12.78 25.07 -3.12
C LYS A 304 -13.35 23.78 -3.67
N HIS A 305 -14.27 23.16 -2.93
CA HIS A 305 -14.97 21.97 -3.40
C HIS A 305 -16.33 22.33 -3.99
N HIS A 306 -16.71 21.60 -5.03
CA HIS A 306 -18.07 21.55 -5.57
C HIS A 306 -18.69 20.21 -5.17
N HIS A 307 -19.62 20.22 -4.22
CA HIS A 307 -20.36 19.00 -3.86
C HIS A 307 -21.60 18.90 -4.74
N ASN A 308 -21.58 18.01 -5.73
CA ASN A 308 -22.79 17.66 -6.48
C ASN A 308 -23.79 16.98 -5.55
N LYS A 309 -25.09 17.05 -5.87
CA LYS A 309 -26.15 16.39 -5.09
C LYS A 309 -25.91 14.87 -5.07
N VAL A 310 -25.62 14.32 -3.89
CA VAL A 310 -25.45 12.86 -3.69
C VAL A 310 -26.54 12.35 -2.76
N GLU A 311 -27.17 11.24 -3.16
CA GLU A 311 -28.06 10.45 -2.32
C GLU A 311 -27.32 9.22 -1.83
N HIS A 312 -27.17 9.08 -0.51
CA HIS A 312 -26.51 7.91 0.08
C HIS A 312 -27.17 7.49 1.39
N LEU A 313 -26.98 6.22 1.75
CA LEU A 313 -27.47 5.62 2.99
C LEU A 313 -26.28 5.27 3.87
N HIS A 314 -26.10 6.00 4.96
CA HIS A 314 -25.08 5.69 5.95
C HIS A 314 -25.58 5.92 7.38
N LEU A 315 -24.89 5.25 8.30
CA LEU A 315 -25.15 5.29 9.72
C LEU A 315 -24.51 6.54 10.32
N HIS A 316 -25.30 7.40 10.94
CA HIS A 316 -24.80 8.65 11.51
C HIS A 316 -25.50 9.04 12.82
N SER A 317 -24.91 10.00 13.54
CA SER A 317 -25.40 10.61 14.77
C SER A 317 -25.38 12.14 14.62
N HIS A 318 -26.14 12.87 15.43
CA HIS A 318 -26.33 14.32 15.24
C HIS A 318 -25.17 15.18 15.84
N ASP A 319 -24.06 14.57 16.23
CA ASP A 319 -22.87 15.22 16.80
C ASP A 319 -21.77 15.49 15.77
N ASP A 320 -21.91 15.02 14.53
CA ASP A 320 -20.92 15.23 13.46
C ASP A 320 -20.91 16.66 12.88
N GLY A 321 -21.91 17.48 13.20
CA GLY A 321 -21.98 18.88 12.75
C GLY A 321 -22.33 19.07 11.27
N HIS A 322 -22.79 18.02 10.57
CA HIS A 322 -23.18 18.10 9.15
C HIS A 322 -24.56 17.51 8.89
N HIS A 323 -25.06 16.61 9.74
CA HIS A 323 -26.40 16.03 9.63
C HIS A 323 -27.39 16.77 10.51
N VAL A 324 -28.14 17.67 9.88
CA VAL A 324 -29.17 18.50 10.52
C VAL A 324 -30.50 18.26 9.83
N HIS A 325 -31.21 17.21 10.24
CA HIS A 325 -32.58 16.92 9.80
C HIS A 325 -33.47 16.66 11.01
N LYS A 326 -34.76 16.96 10.87
CA LYS A 326 -35.79 16.64 11.85
C LYS A 326 -36.39 15.29 11.51
N HIS A 327 -36.58 14.45 12.52
CA HIS A 327 -37.32 13.20 12.38
C HIS A 327 -38.82 13.51 12.38
N ASP A 328 -39.53 13.22 11.29
CA ASP A 328 -40.99 13.34 11.22
C ASP A 328 -41.63 12.02 11.66
N SER A 329 -41.99 11.93 12.95
CA SER A 329 -43.06 11.09 13.52
C SER A 329 -42.95 11.03 15.04
N ASN A 330 -44.00 10.53 15.70
CA ASN A 330 -44.22 10.43 17.15
C ASN A 330 -43.16 9.63 17.96
N GLU A 331 -41.97 9.36 17.41
CA GLU A 331 -40.79 8.86 18.13
C GLU A 331 -39.94 9.99 18.75
N PHE A 332 -40.53 11.19 18.86
CA PHE A 332 -39.87 12.42 19.32
C PHE A 332 -39.23 12.34 20.71
N GLU A 333 -39.69 11.45 21.59
CA GLU A 333 -39.15 11.33 22.96
C GLU A 333 -38.00 10.32 23.11
N ILE A 334 -37.81 9.38 22.17
CA ILE A 334 -36.81 8.30 22.31
C ILE A 334 -35.48 8.64 21.65
N TYR A 335 -35.51 9.43 20.56
CA TYR A 335 -34.31 9.75 19.77
C TYR A 335 -33.63 11.08 20.18
N ASN A 336 -34.36 12.05 20.71
CA ASN A 336 -33.77 13.36 21.08
C ASN A 336 -33.04 13.39 22.43
N LYS A 337 -33.18 12.35 23.26
CA LYS A 337 -32.49 12.29 24.55
C LYS A 337 -31.02 11.87 24.44
N ASP A 338 -30.63 11.27 23.31
CA ASP A 338 -29.26 10.77 23.12
C ASP A 338 -28.71 11.26 21.78
N LYS A 339 -27.97 12.38 21.80
CA LYS A 339 -27.24 12.90 20.63
C LYS A 339 -26.26 11.86 20.02
N ASN A 340 -25.98 10.79 20.75
CA ASN A 340 -25.06 9.71 20.38
C ASN A 340 -25.73 8.49 19.73
N LYS A 341 -27.06 8.45 19.61
CA LYS A 341 -27.74 7.33 18.94
C LYS A 341 -27.51 7.39 17.43
N LYS A 342 -27.01 6.27 16.90
CA LYS A 342 -26.74 6.10 15.49
C LYS A 342 -27.98 5.55 14.77
N HIS A 343 -28.37 6.16 13.67
CA HIS A 343 -29.47 5.69 12.81
C HIS A 343 -29.11 5.78 11.33
N THR A 344 -29.85 5.06 10.50
CA THR A 344 -29.60 4.92 9.05
C THR A 344 -30.88 5.31 8.29
N HIS A 345 -30.77 6.27 7.38
CA HIS A 345 -31.79 6.54 6.38
C HIS A 345 -31.13 7.15 5.13
N ILE A 346 -31.92 7.33 4.07
CA ILE A 346 -31.47 7.96 2.83
C ILE A 346 -31.34 9.47 3.08
N HIS A 347 -30.13 10.00 2.93
CA HIS A 347 -29.87 11.44 2.98
C HIS A 347 -29.69 12.01 1.58
N VAL A 348 -30.23 13.21 1.41
CA VAL A 348 -30.00 14.03 0.23
C VAL A 348 -29.13 15.21 0.66
N HIS A 349 -27.86 15.20 0.25
CA HIS A 349 -26.98 16.35 0.47
C HIS A 349 -27.20 17.37 -0.65
N ASN A 350 -27.70 18.55 -0.29
CA ASN A 350 -27.83 19.68 -1.22
C ASN A 350 -26.45 20.22 -1.61
N GLU A 351 -26.38 20.81 -2.79
CA GLU A 351 -25.17 21.44 -3.31
C GLU A 351 -24.59 22.44 -2.30
N LYS A 352 -23.30 22.29 -2.00
CA LYS A 352 -22.62 23.10 -1.00
C LYS A 352 -21.22 23.44 -1.48
N HIS A 353 -20.89 24.74 -1.40
CA HIS A 353 -19.52 25.23 -1.59
C HIS A 353 -18.88 25.43 -0.24
N HIS A 354 -17.78 24.73 0.02
CA HIS A 354 -16.95 24.99 1.19
C HIS A 354 -15.48 24.73 0.89
N GLU A 355 -14.62 25.43 1.63
CA GLU A 355 -13.17 25.25 1.62
C GLU A 355 -12.80 24.39 2.83
N HIS A 356 -12.16 23.26 2.57
CA HIS A 356 -11.54 22.45 3.61
C HIS A 356 -10.32 21.71 3.06
N ASN A 357 -9.42 21.35 3.97
CA ASN A 357 -8.32 20.45 3.67
C ASN A 357 -8.87 19.18 3.04
N HIS A 358 -8.45 18.88 1.81
CA HIS A 358 -8.90 17.69 1.08
C HIS A 358 -8.35 16.43 1.72
N PHE A 359 -9.24 15.56 2.21
CA PHE A 359 -8.93 14.19 2.63
C PHE A 359 -9.50 13.26 1.55
N PRO A 360 -8.70 12.39 0.92
CA PRO A 360 -9.24 11.39 0.00
C PRO A 360 -10.26 10.54 0.77
N ASP A 361 -11.51 10.66 0.40
CA ASP A 361 -12.62 9.88 0.93
C ASP A 361 -13.12 8.99 -0.22
N LEU A 362 -13.16 7.67 0.02
CA LEU A 362 -13.69 6.70 -0.92
C LEU A 362 -15.12 7.03 -1.38
N HIS A 363 -15.89 7.74 -0.55
CA HIS A 363 -17.28 8.09 -0.78
C HIS A 363 -17.48 9.50 -1.36
N HIS A 364 -16.44 10.33 -1.35
CA HIS A 364 -16.50 11.70 -1.86
C HIS A 364 -15.35 11.94 -2.85
N LYS A 365 -15.51 11.42 -4.07
CA LYS A 365 -14.68 11.86 -5.20
C LYS A 365 -15.19 13.21 -5.67
N HIS A 366 -14.35 14.24 -5.53
CA HIS A 366 -14.65 15.58 -6.00
C HIS A 366 -14.15 15.76 -7.43
N ASP A 367 -14.99 16.24 -8.33
CA ASP A 367 -14.51 16.86 -9.57
C ASP A 367 -13.98 18.25 -9.19
N HIS A 368 -12.73 18.54 -9.57
CA HIS A 368 -12.04 19.80 -9.30
C HIS A 368 -12.33 20.88 -10.33
#